data_AF-A0A2G9XG02-F1
#
_entry.id   AF-A0A2G9XG02-F1
#
_cell.length_a   1.000
_cell.length_b   1.000
_cell.length_c   1.000
_cell.angle_alpha   90.00
_cell.angle_beta   90.00
_cell.angle_gamma   90.00
#
_symmetry.space_group_name_H-M   'P 1'
#
loop_
_entity.id
_entity.type
_entity.pdbx_description
1 polymer ?
#
loop_
_entity_poly.entity_id
_entity_poly.type
_entity_poly.pdbx_seq_one_letter_code
_entity_poly.pdbx_strand_id
1 'polypeptide(L)'
;MNIEVVRRLCLARHLHQLGLGSLGSANDLHLFSGVNLLQDAVEAFLLAVADFVGAGLDERTQFAKYFDIINDKIEPKQLPFKNQLLRLNRLRVDSKHHGIQPARDECQRLAVYVLEFFDEVSTSVMGVSFATVSTIDLLETGETKEQLLEAKQALEASDAARCAICCRKAIYLEFERQYDVSEFKDGDKSPLVAALASEAPFYAKRKDYVDREVKDPTDFIVYDHTELEQKLLTQGIDTTTFWNVWRLTPEVYRFKDKTWVVKHEFRKLDSKTLNANIEYLFNATVDIILAIHSKRQSTRQLAFDAPTFELKEQQVRVYEKADTDSRIVGTTPEGVVQMQCDYRVAGLRGDGPYWHVYCFEQN
;
A
#
# COMPACT_ATOMS: atom_id res chain seq x y z
N MET A 1 -9.46 -4.90 -20.91
CA MET A 1 -8.06 -4.72 -21.38
C MET A 1 -7.32 -6.02 -21.10
N ASN A 2 -6.45 -6.47 -22.02
CA ASN A 2 -5.71 -7.72 -21.87
C ASN A 2 -4.76 -7.63 -20.65
N ILE A 3 -4.61 -8.72 -19.89
CA ILE A 3 -3.74 -8.80 -18.71
C ILE A 3 -2.29 -8.39 -19.02
N GLU A 4 -1.81 -8.68 -20.22
CA GLU A 4 -0.46 -8.30 -20.63
C GLU A 4 -0.30 -6.79 -20.83
N VAL A 5 -1.33 -6.13 -21.39
CA VAL A 5 -1.38 -4.66 -21.51
C VAL A 5 -1.33 -4.03 -20.12
N VAL A 6 -2.13 -4.54 -19.19
CA VAL A 6 -2.15 -4.04 -17.80
C VAL A 6 -0.77 -4.19 -17.14
N ARG A 7 -0.14 -5.38 -17.26
CA ARG A 7 1.20 -5.62 -16.71
C ARG A 7 2.24 -4.63 -17.25
N ARG A 8 2.23 -4.34 -18.55
CA ARG A 8 3.16 -3.38 -19.17
C ARG A 8 2.88 -1.94 -18.75
N LEU A 9 1.61 -1.55 -18.57
CA LEU A 9 1.26 -0.25 -17.99
C LEU A 9 1.75 -0.11 -16.55
N CYS A 10 1.62 -1.17 -15.74
CA CYS A 10 2.17 -1.20 -14.38
C CYS A 10 3.69 -1.07 -14.38
N LEU A 11 4.38 -1.78 -15.27
CA LEU A 11 5.82 -1.69 -15.44
C LEU A 11 6.24 -0.26 -15.83
N ALA A 12 5.58 0.34 -16.82
CA ALA A 12 5.84 1.70 -17.27
C ALA A 12 5.71 2.70 -16.10
N ARG A 13 4.64 2.60 -15.30
CA ARG A 13 4.44 3.47 -14.14
C ARG A 13 5.51 3.26 -13.07
N HIS A 14 5.85 2.02 -12.75
CA HIS A 14 6.87 1.72 -11.74
C HIS A 14 8.24 2.29 -12.14
N LEU A 15 8.65 2.07 -13.40
CA LEU A 15 9.90 2.60 -13.95
C LEU A 15 9.90 4.14 -13.96
N HIS A 16 8.77 4.75 -14.31
CA HIS A 16 8.60 6.20 -14.26
C HIS A 16 8.79 6.75 -12.84
N GLN A 17 8.18 6.13 -11.83
CA GLN A 17 8.34 6.53 -10.42
C GLN A 17 9.79 6.38 -9.92
N LEU A 18 10.46 5.27 -10.26
CA LEU A 18 11.88 5.09 -9.95
C LEU A 18 12.76 6.14 -10.67
N GLY A 19 12.40 6.48 -11.91
CA GLY A 19 13.02 7.54 -12.68
C GLY A 19 12.90 8.89 -11.98
N LEU A 20 11.70 9.28 -11.55
CA LEU A 20 11.46 10.50 -10.79
C LEU A 20 12.26 10.53 -9.47
N GLY A 21 12.27 9.43 -8.72
CA GLY A 21 13.07 9.32 -7.48
C GLY A 21 14.56 9.53 -7.74
N SER A 22 15.08 8.97 -8.83
CA SER A 22 16.48 9.16 -9.25
C SER A 22 16.76 10.61 -9.65
N LEU A 23 15.86 11.24 -10.41
CA LEU A 23 15.99 12.64 -10.80
C LEU A 23 15.84 13.63 -9.63
N GLY A 24 15.13 13.24 -8.56
CA GLY A 24 14.97 14.03 -7.35
C GLY A 24 16.21 14.03 -6.44
N SER A 25 17.14 13.09 -6.63
CA SER A 25 18.39 13.03 -5.85
C SER A 25 19.25 14.27 -6.08
N ALA A 26 19.87 14.79 -5.02
CA ALA A 26 20.83 15.91 -5.09
C ALA A 26 22.13 15.52 -5.79
N ASN A 27 22.43 14.22 -5.90
CA ASN A 27 23.63 13.72 -6.58
C ASN A 27 23.35 13.54 -8.08
N ASP A 28 24.06 14.29 -8.92
CA ASP A 28 23.90 14.29 -10.36
C ASP A 28 24.22 12.95 -11.04
N LEU A 29 24.96 12.04 -10.38
CA LEU A 29 25.16 10.68 -10.89
C LEU A 29 23.84 9.91 -11.02
N HIS A 30 22.82 10.26 -10.24
CA HIS A 30 21.51 9.62 -10.37
C HIS A 30 20.75 10.07 -11.62
N LEU A 31 21.18 11.14 -12.30
CA LEU A 31 20.57 11.58 -13.57
C LEU A 31 20.76 10.54 -14.68
N PHE A 32 21.89 9.83 -14.70
CA PHE A 32 22.14 8.72 -15.61
C PHE A 32 21.08 7.61 -15.44
N SER A 33 20.82 7.23 -14.20
CA SER A 33 19.82 6.20 -13.88
C SER A 33 18.41 6.69 -14.17
N GLY A 34 18.10 7.93 -13.81
CA GLY A 34 16.79 8.54 -14.03
C GLY A 34 16.40 8.59 -15.50
N VAL A 35 17.31 9.03 -16.38
CA VAL A 35 17.04 9.09 -17.84
C VAL A 35 16.84 7.69 -18.44
N ASN A 36 17.63 6.69 -18.02
CA ASN A 36 17.43 5.31 -18.47
C ASN A 36 16.06 4.78 -18.05
N LEU A 37 15.69 4.96 -16.78
CA LEU A 37 14.41 4.50 -16.24
C LEU A 37 13.21 5.19 -16.92
N LEU A 38 13.30 6.48 -17.24
CA LEU A 38 12.27 7.18 -18.00
C LEU A 38 12.12 6.63 -19.42
N GLN A 39 13.23 6.32 -20.09
CA GLN A 39 13.17 5.71 -21.43
C GLN A 39 12.54 4.31 -21.36
N ASP A 40 12.97 3.48 -20.41
CA ASP A 40 12.41 2.14 -20.24
C ASP A 40 10.91 2.19 -19.91
N ALA A 41 10.47 3.19 -19.14
CA ALA A 41 9.06 3.45 -18.87
C ALA A 41 8.28 3.75 -20.16
N VAL A 42 8.81 4.61 -21.04
CA VAL A 42 8.19 4.97 -22.31
C VAL A 42 8.11 3.77 -23.25
N GLU A 43 9.16 2.94 -23.31
CA GLU A 43 9.17 1.74 -24.13
C GLU A 43 8.15 0.72 -23.64
N ALA A 44 8.10 0.46 -22.32
CA ALA A 44 7.08 -0.42 -21.73
C ALA A 44 5.65 0.08 -22.03
N PHE A 45 5.43 1.39 -21.96
CA PHE A 45 4.14 2.00 -22.26
C PHE A 45 3.77 1.85 -23.74
N LEU A 46 4.68 2.16 -24.67
CA LEU A 46 4.45 2.01 -26.11
C LEU A 46 4.17 0.56 -26.49
N LEU A 47 4.83 -0.41 -25.86
CA LEU A 47 4.52 -1.84 -26.03
C LEU A 47 3.12 -2.18 -25.52
N ALA A 48 2.66 -1.57 -24.42
CA ALA A 48 1.29 -1.75 -23.93
C ALA A 48 0.25 -1.16 -24.91
N VAL A 49 0.53 0.03 -25.46
CA VAL A 49 -0.30 0.68 -26.48
C VAL A 49 -0.37 -0.17 -27.73
N ALA A 50 0.77 -0.67 -28.20
CA ALA A 50 0.86 -1.50 -29.38
C ALA A 50 0.02 -2.78 -29.24
N ASP A 51 0.16 -3.49 -28.12
CA ASP A 51 -0.66 -4.67 -27.81
C ASP A 51 -2.16 -4.33 -27.76
N PHE A 52 -2.52 -3.18 -27.19
CA PHE A 52 -3.91 -2.74 -27.07
C PHE A 52 -4.57 -2.49 -28.43
N VAL A 53 -3.84 -1.86 -29.36
CA VAL A 53 -4.34 -1.54 -30.71
C VAL A 53 -4.09 -2.66 -31.73
N GLY A 54 -3.45 -3.76 -31.32
CA GLY A 54 -3.08 -4.86 -32.20
C GLY A 54 -1.99 -4.48 -33.21
N ALA A 55 -1.07 -3.59 -32.84
CA ALA A 55 0.15 -3.27 -33.56
C ALA A 55 1.24 -4.29 -33.19
N GLY A 56 1.65 -5.12 -34.14
CA GLY A 56 2.76 -6.07 -33.92
C GLY A 56 4.10 -5.36 -33.94
N LEU A 57 4.76 -5.25 -32.78
CA LEU A 57 6.13 -4.75 -32.67
C LEU A 57 7.11 -5.93 -32.53
N ASP A 58 8.02 -6.08 -33.48
CA ASP A 58 9.11 -7.06 -33.40
C ASP A 58 10.18 -6.61 -32.39
N GLU A 59 10.86 -7.55 -31.75
CA GLU A 59 11.96 -7.29 -30.78
C GLU A 59 13.09 -6.41 -31.33
N ARG A 60 13.26 -6.37 -32.65
CA ARG A 60 14.32 -5.59 -33.33
C ARG A 60 13.86 -4.23 -33.82
N THR A 61 12.62 -3.85 -33.50
CA THR A 61 12.07 -2.58 -33.93
C THR A 61 12.82 -1.44 -33.25
N GLN A 62 13.28 -0.47 -34.05
CA GLN A 62 13.91 0.72 -33.50
C GLN A 62 12.86 1.60 -32.83
N PHE A 63 13.20 2.22 -31.70
CA PHE A 63 12.30 3.09 -30.92
C PHE A 63 11.52 4.10 -31.78
N ALA A 64 12.19 4.76 -32.73
CA ALA A 64 11.54 5.75 -33.60
C ALA A 64 10.40 5.17 -34.47
N LYS A 65 10.50 3.88 -34.84
CA LYS A 65 9.49 3.17 -35.65
C LYS A 65 8.27 2.75 -34.85
N TYR A 66 8.31 2.75 -33.52
CA TYR A 66 7.16 2.40 -32.68
C TYR A 66 5.99 3.35 -33.00
N PHE A 67 6.30 4.64 -33.15
CA PHE A 67 5.31 5.66 -33.48
C PHE A 67 4.61 5.40 -34.80
N ASP A 68 5.38 5.05 -35.84
CA ASP A 68 4.82 4.85 -37.18
C ASP A 68 3.89 3.63 -37.19
N ILE A 69 4.34 2.51 -36.60
CA ILE A 69 3.57 1.26 -36.55
C ILE A 69 2.29 1.41 -35.72
N ILE A 70 2.35 2.15 -34.60
CA ILE A 70 1.16 2.39 -33.77
C ILE A 70 0.21 3.37 -34.47
N ASN A 71 0.73 4.44 -35.09
CA ASN A 71 -0.07 5.44 -35.80
C ASN A 71 -0.90 4.81 -36.92
N ASP A 72 -0.35 3.85 -37.65
CA ASP A 72 -1.06 3.09 -38.69
C ASP A 72 -2.30 2.35 -38.16
N LYS A 73 -2.38 2.08 -36.86
CA LYS A 73 -3.54 1.41 -36.21
C LYS A 73 -4.55 2.37 -35.60
N ILE A 74 -4.18 3.62 -35.35
CA ILE A 74 -5.02 4.59 -34.63
C ILE A 74 -5.50 5.76 -35.52
N GLU A 75 -5.26 5.69 -36.82
CA GLU A 75 -5.69 6.70 -37.79
C GLU A 75 -7.19 7.04 -37.64
N PRO A 76 -7.59 8.33 -37.69
CA PRO A 76 -6.82 9.54 -37.99
C PRO A 76 -6.02 10.14 -36.82
N LYS A 77 -6.06 9.52 -35.64
CA LYS A 77 -5.27 9.99 -34.48
C LYS A 77 -3.80 9.66 -34.70
N GLN A 78 -2.92 10.40 -34.01
CA GLN A 78 -1.48 10.13 -33.99
C GLN A 78 -0.97 10.23 -32.56
N LEU A 79 0.05 9.46 -32.24
CA LEU A 79 0.73 9.53 -30.96
C LEU A 79 1.37 10.93 -30.78
N PRO A 80 1.05 11.63 -29.69
CA PRO A 80 1.61 12.94 -29.40
C PRO A 80 3.07 12.82 -28.91
N PHE A 81 3.72 13.97 -28.71
CA PHE A 81 5.06 14.10 -28.11
C PHE A 81 6.22 13.31 -28.77
N LYS A 82 6.08 12.83 -30.02
CA LYS A 82 7.13 12.07 -30.73
C LYS A 82 8.52 12.73 -30.65
N ASN A 83 8.61 14.05 -30.87
CA ASN A 83 9.89 14.76 -30.86
C ASN A 83 10.54 14.80 -29.47
N GLN A 84 9.74 15.02 -28.43
CA GLN A 84 10.19 15.06 -27.03
C GLN A 84 10.71 13.67 -26.59
N LEU A 85 10.01 12.61 -26.98
CA LEU A 85 10.42 11.24 -26.65
C LEU A 85 11.65 10.79 -27.46
N LEU A 86 11.79 11.24 -28.72
CA LEU A 86 13.03 11.04 -29.48
C LEU A 86 14.21 11.78 -28.86
N ARG A 87 13.97 12.96 -28.27
CA ARG A 87 14.99 13.70 -27.51
C ARG A 87 15.39 12.96 -26.23
N LEU A 88 14.44 12.39 -25.49
CA LEU A 88 14.74 11.52 -24.34
C LEU A 88 15.61 10.33 -24.75
N ASN A 89 15.25 9.64 -25.84
CA ASN A 89 16.04 8.53 -26.36
C ASN A 89 17.48 8.97 -26.72
N ARG A 90 17.65 10.15 -27.32
CA ARG A 90 18.99 10.70 -27.63
C ARG A 90 19.79 10.98 -26.36
N LEU A 91 19.20 11.67 -25.39
CA LEU A 91 19.82 11.96 -24.10
C LEU A 91 20.26 10.67 -23.40
N ARG A 92 19.43 9.62 -23.47
CA ARG A 92 19.72 8.28 -22.95
C ARG A 92 20.87 7.59 -23.70
N VAL A 93 20.94 7.71 -25.03
CA VAL A 93 22.09 7.22 -25.82
C VAL A 93 23.38 7.91 -25.36
N ASP A 94 23.36 9.24 -25.29
CA ASP A 94 24.52 10.05 -24.93
C ASP A 94 25.01 9.74 -23.51
N SER A 95 24.06 9.61 -22.58
CA SER A 95 24.34 9.23 -21.20
C SER A 95 24.95 7.83 -21.07
N LYS A 96 24.37 6.83 -21.74
CA LYS A 96 24.74 5.42 -21.58
C LYS A 96 26.00 5.02 -22.37
N HIS A 97 26.13 5.48 -23.60
CA HIS A 97 27.20 5.05 -24.51
C HIS A 97 28.37 6.02 -24.56
N HIS A 98 28.11 7.30 -24.31
CA HIS A 98 29.14 8.34 -24.36
C HIS A 98 29.51 8.88 -22.97
N GLY A 99 28.82 8.42 -21.90
CA GLY A 99 29.09 8.85 -20.53
C GLY A 99 28.81 10.32 -20.30
N ILE A 100 28.01 10.96 -21.16
CA ILE A 100 27.72 12.38 -21.09
C ILE A 100 26.67 12.61 -20.01
N GLN A 101 27.01 13.40 -19.00
CA GLN A 101 26.09 13.70 -17.91
C GLN A 101 24.88 14.48 -18.44
N PRO A 102 23.65 13.97 -18.22
CA PRO A 102 22.43 14.70 -18.58
C PRO A 102 22.29 16.01 -17.79
N ALA A 103 21.76 17.05 -18.42
CA ALA A 103 21.41 18.29 -17.74
C ALA A 103 20.15 18.10 -16.89
N ARG A 104 20.19 18.48 -15.60
CA ARG A 104 19.10 18.25 -14.64
C ARG A 104 17.78 18.88 -15.06
N ASP A 105 17.82 20.14 -15.52
CA ASP A 105 16.66 20.89 -15.98
C ASP A 105 16.03 20.25 -17.23
N GLU A 106 16.86 19.69 -18.11
CA GLU A 106 16.40 18.91 -19.26
C GLU A 106 15.72 17.61 -18.84
N CYS A 107 16.31 16.85 -17.90
CA CYS A 107 15.71 15.64 -17.36
C CYS A 107 14.35 15.90 -16.72
N GLN A 108 14.24 16.96 -15.90
CA GLN A 108 12.99 17.33 -15.25
C GLN A 108 11.90 17.71 -16.26
N ARG A 109 12.24 18.49 -17.29
CA ARG A 109 11.28 18.82 -18.37
C ARG A 109 10.83 17.58 -19.13
N LEU A 110 11.76 16.67 -19.46
CA LEU A 110 11.42 15.42 -20.14
C LEU A 110 10.55 14.51 -19.29
N ALA A 111 10.77 14.45 -17.96
CA ALA A 111 9.92 13.68 -17.06
C ALA A 111 8.45 14.17 -17.08
N VAL A 112 8.24 15.49 -17.13
CA VAL A 112 6.89 16.07 -17.27
C VAL A 112 6.26 15.65 -18.61
N TYR A 113 7.00 15.77 -19.72
CA TYR A 113 6.49 15.35 -21.03
C TYR A 113 6.18 13.85 -21.11
N VAL A 114 6.93 13.00 -20.40
CA VAL A 114 6.66 11.56 -20.34
C VAL A 114 5.32 11.29 -19.64
N LEU A 115 5.06 11.97 -18.52
CA LEU A 115 3.79 11.83 -17.81
C LEU A 115 2.60 12.35 -18.65
N GLU A 116 2.74 13.54 -19.24
CA GLU A 116 1.73 14.11 -20.14
C GLU A 116 1.42 13.17 -21.32
N PHE A 117 2.47 12.57 -21.91
CA PHE A 117 2.31 11.56 -22.95
C PHE A 117 1.55 10.33 -22.48
N PHE A 118 1.85 9.81 -21.28
CA PHE A 118 1.13 8.66 -20.73
C PHE A 118 -0.35 8.96 -20.50
N ASP A 119 -0.67 10.12 -19.92
CA ASP A 119 -2.05 10.54 -19.66
C ASP A 119 -2.82 10.79 -20.96
N GLU A 120 -2.25 11.52 -21.91
CA GLU A 120 -2.91 11.84 -23.19
C GLU A 120 -3.17 10.57 -24.01
N VAL A 121 -2.19 9.67 -24.12
CA VAL A 121 -2.36 8.44 -24.90
C VAL A 121 -3.30 7.46 -24.21
N SER A 122 -3.20 7.29 -22.88
CA SER A 122 -4.13 6.39 -22.16
C SER A 122 -5.57 6.87 -22.32
N THR A 123 -5.80 8.18 -22.23
CA THR A 123 -7.14 8.76 -22.38
C THR A 123 -7.63 8.67 -23.83
N SER A 124 -6.81 9.08 -24.80
CA SER A 124 -7.24 9.22 -26.19
C SER A 124 -7.28 7.89 -26.97
N VAL A 125 -6.44 6.91 -26.62
CA VAL A 125 -6.33 5.61 -27.30
C VAL A 125 -7.03 4.51 -26.51
N MET A 126 -6.83 4.44 -25.19
CA MET A 126 -7.37 3.36 -24.36
C MET A 126 -8.67 3.74 -23.63
N GLY A 127 -9.04 5.02 -23.61
CA GLY A 127 -10.25 5.51 -22.94
C GLY A 127 -10.17 5.46 -21.41
N VAL A 128 -8.97 5.49 -20.85
CA VAL A 128 -8.73 5.25 -19.42
C VAL A 128 -7.61 6.16 -18.89
N SER A 129 -7.67 6.53 -17.62
CA SER A 129 -6.59 7.31 -17.00
C SER A 129 -5.39 6.42 -16.65
N PHE A 130 -4.19 6.84 -17.05
CA PHE A 130 -2.93 6.12 -16.80
C PHE A 130 -2.69 5.86 -15.31
N ALA A 131 -3.04 6.83 -14.45
CA ALA A 131 -2.94 6.71 -13.00
C ALA A 131 -3.80 5.57 -12.43
N THR A 132 -4.96 5.33 -13.04
CA THR A 132 -6.02 4.48 -12.47
C THR A 132 -5.99 3.02 -12.95
N VAL A 133 -5.58 2.79 -14.19
CA VAL A 133 -5.55 1.44 -14.80
C VAL A 133 -4.50 0.55 -14.16
N SER A 134 -3.33 1.11 -13.89
CA SER A 134 -2.17 0.34 -13.44
C SER A 134 -2.23 0.03 -11.94
N THR A 135 -2.84 0.89 -11.14
CA THR A 135 -2.60 0.84 -9.69
C THR A 135 -3.61 -0.05 -8.95
N ILE A 136 -4.89 -0.05 -9.33
CA ILE A 136 -5.92 -0.89 -8.68
C ILE A 136 -5.69 -2.37 -8.97
N ASP A 137 -5.22 -2.71 -10.18
CA ASP A 137 -4.98 -4.09 -10.55
C ASP A 137 -3.82 -4.73 -9.78
N LEU A 138 -2.85 -3.94 -9.32
CA LEU A 138 -1.73 -4.38 -8.46
C LEU A 138 -2.13 -4.62 -7.00
N LEU A 139 -3.32 -4.18 -6.59
CA LEU A 139 -3.77 -4.36 -5.21
C LEU A 139 -4.14 -5.82 -4.94
N GLU A 140 -3.90 -6.24 -3.70
CA GLU A 140 -4.37 -7.52 -3.16
C GLU A 140 -5.88 -7.67 -3.38
N THR A 141 -6.30 -8.89 -3.69
CA THR A 141 -7.73 -9.16 -3.87
C THR A 141 -8.42 -9.11 -2.52
N GLY A 142 -9.51 -8.36 -2.44
CA GLY A 142 -10.28 -8.19 -1.20
C GLY A 142 -11.22 -7.00 -1.28
N GLU A 143 -11.90 -6.74 -0.17
CA GLU A 143 -12.94 -5.72 -0.10
C GLU A 143 -12.42 -4.30 -0.38
N THR A 144 -11.19 -4.00 0.01
CA THR A 144 -10.53 -2.71 -0.30
C THR A 144 -10.46 -2.47 -1.80
N LYS A 145 -10.07 -3.50 -2.58
CA LYS A 145 -10.02 -3.43 -4.04
C LYS A 145 -11.42 -3.27 -4.64
N GLU A 146 -12.43 -3.95 -4.09
CA GLU A 146 -13.82 -3.79 -4.49
C GLU A 146 -14.31 -2.35 -4.29
N GLN A 147 -14.00 -1.73 -3.14
CA GLN A 147 -14.35 -0.33 -2.87
C GLN A 147 -13.65 0.64 -3.85
N LEU A 148 -12.39 0.39 -4.20
CA LEU A 148 -11.68 1.21 -5.19
C LEU A 148 -12.22 1.04 -6.61
N LEU A 149 -12.65 -0.17 -6.99
CA LEU A 149 -13.32 -0.41 -8.26
C LEU A 149 -14.69 0.29 -8.31
N GLU A 150 -15.44 0.29 -7.22
CA GLU A 150 -16.69 1.06 -7.11
C GLU A 150 -16.43 2.56 -7.17
N ALA A 151 -15.38 3.05 -6.50
CA ALA A 151 -14.96 4.45 -6.57
C ALA A 151 -14.61 4.85 -8.01
N LYS A 152 -13.90 3.98 -8.75
CA LYS A 152 -13.56 4.19 -10.16
C LYS A 152 -14.81 4.31 -11.03
N GLN A 153 -15.75 3.38 -10.88
CA GLN A 153 -17.02 3.42 -11.61
C GLN A 153 -17.82 4.69 -11.31
N ALA A 154 -17.83 5.12 -10.05
CA ALA A 154 -18.48 6.36 -9.64
C ALA A 154 -17.79 7.60 -10.25
N LEU A 155 -16.45 7.62 -10.30
CA LEU A 155 -15.68 8.67 -10.94
C LEU A 155 -16.00 8.77 -12.44
N GLU A 156 -16.00 7.63 -13.15
CA GLU A 156 -16.35 7.55 -14.57
C GLU A 156 -17.81 7.97 -14.84
N ALA A 157 -18.72 7.69 -13.91
CA ALA A 157 -20.11 8.12 -13.95
C ALA A 157 -20.33 9.58 -13.50
N SER A 158 -19.28 10.32 -13.16
CA SER A 158 -19.35 11.68 -12.60
C SER A 158 -20.14 11.79 -11.27
N ASP A 159 -20.25 10.68 -10.52
CA ASP A 159 -20.82 10.64 -9.17
C ASP A 159 -19.71 10.86 -8.12
N ALA A 160 -19.34 12.13 -7.95
CA ALA A 160 -18.23 12.49 -7.07
C ALA A 160 -18.49 12.17 -5.59
N ALA A 161 -19.75 12.22 -5.13
CA ALA A 161 -20.10 11.90 -3.76
C ALA A 161 -19.88 10.42 -3.46
N ARG A 162 -20.36 9.54 -4.33
CA ARG A 162 -20.13 8.10 -4.20
C ARG A 162 -18.66 7.74 -4.33
N CYS A 163 -17.93 8.36 -5.25
CA CYS A 163 -16.49 8.15 -5.38
C CYS A 163 -15.74 8.51 -4.08
N ALA A 164 -16.03 9.67 -3.48
CA ALA A 164 -15.40 10.10 -2.24
C ALA A 164 -15.71 9.16 -1.06
N ILE A 165 -16.96 8.69 -0.94
CA ILE A 165 -17.36 7.72 0.08
C ILE A 165 -16.61 6.39 -0.10
N CYS A 166 -16.51 5.89 -1.33
CA CYS A 166 -15.83 4.61 -1.61
C CYS A 166 -14.31 4.72 -1.36
N CYS A 167 -13.70 5.87 -1.69
CA CYS A 167 -12.31 6.15 -1.32
C CYS A 167 -12.12 6.09 0.20
N ARG A 168 -13.00 6.73 0.97
CA ARG A 168 -12.94 6.68 2.43
C ARG A 168 -13.08 5.26 2.96
N LYS A 169 -14.06 4.49 2.47
CA LYS A 169 -14.26 3.09 2.89
C LYS A 169 -13.01 2.25 2.66
N ALA A 170 -12.30 2.46 1.55
CA ALA A 170 -11.06 1.77 1.27
C ALA A 170 -9.95 2.11 2.29
N ILE A 171 -9.81 3.39 2.66
CA ILE A 171 -8.92 3.83 3.75
C ILE A 171 -9.31 3.21 5.10
N TYR A 172 -10.62 3.16 5.40
CA TYR A 172 -11.12 2.57 6.63
C TYR A 172 -10.72 1.09 6.76
N LEU A 173 -10.89 0.32 5.69
CA LEU A 173 -10.62 -1.13 5.69
C LEU A 173 -9.14 -1.45 5.91
N GLU A 174 -8.24 -0.71 5.26
CA GLU A 174 -6.80 -0.97 5.36
C GLU A 174 -6.16 -0.38 6.61
N PHE A 175 -6.74 0.69 7.15
CA PHE A 175 -6.03 1.54 8.10
C PHE A 175 -6.87 1.87 9.34
N GLU A 176 -8.04 2.50 9.17
CA GLU A 176 -8.74 3.12 10.30
C GLU A 176 -9.40 2.12 11.24
N ARG A 177 -9.84 0.97 10.71
CA ARG A 177 -10.42 -0.12 11.50
C ARG A 177 -9.52 -0.56 12.66
N GLN A 178 -8.20 -0.41 12.52
CA GLN A 178 -7.25 -0.78 13.58
C GLN A 178 -7.37 0.12 14.81
N TYR A 179 -7.96 1.32 14.67
CA TYR A 179 -8.16 2.29 15.74
C TYR A 179 -9.58 2.25 16.34
N ASP A 180 -10.35 1.20 16.05
CA ASP A 180 -11.71 1.02 16.57
C ASP A 180 -11.69 0.70 18.08
N VAL A 181 -12.48 1.44 18.87
CA VAL A 181 -12.64 1.24 20.32
C VAL A 181 -13.99 0.63 20.73
N SER A 182 -14.83 0.21 19.77
CA SER A 182 -16.14 -0.40 20.02
C SER A 182 -16.08 -1.65 20.90
N GLU A 183 -14.94 -2.37 20.89
CA GLU A 183 -14.75 -3.55 21.73
C GLU A 183 -14.63 -3.25 23.24
N PHE A 184 -14.43 -1.99 23.62
CA PHE A 184 -14.34 -1.54 25.01
C PHE A 184 -15.68 -1.03 25.56
N LYS A 185 -16.74 -1.04 24.74
CA LYS A 185 -18.10 -0.63 25.15
C LYS A 185 -18.67 -1.54 26.25
N ASP A 186 -18.41 -2.83 26.17
CA ASP A 186 -19.00 -3.82 27.07
C ASP A 186 -18.16 -4.02 28.36
N GLY A 187 -16.93 -3.50 28.40
CA GLY A 187 -16.07 -3.57 29.57
C GLY A 187 -14.58 -3.40 29.25
N ASP A 188 -13.80 -3.13 30.29
CA ASP A 188 -12.35 -3.01 30.18
C ASP A 188 -11.70 -4.38 29.94
N LYS A 189 -10.74 -4.43 29.02
CA LYS A 189 -9.94 -5.62 28.74
C LYS A 189 -8.61 -5.53 29.48
N SER A 190 -7.96 -6.68 29.71
CA SER A 190 -6.59 -6.67 30.25
C SER A 190 -5.64 -5.91 29.30
N PRO A 191 -4.56 -5.28 29.79
CA PRO A 191 -3.70 -4.41 28.98
C PRO A 191 -3.15 -5.09 27.71
N LEU A 192 -2.81 -6.37 27.79
CA LEU A 192 -2.29 -7.14 26.66
C LEU A 192 -3.37 -7.41 25.60
N VAL A 193 -4.58 -7.77 26.02
CA VAL A 193 -5.71 -7.96 25.11
C VAL A 193 -6.16 -6.62 24.52
N ALA A 194 -6.12 -5.54 25.30
CA ALA A 194 -6.43 -4.20 24.83
C ALA A 194 -5.43 -3.70 23.76
N ALA A 195 -4.14 -4.00 23.93
CA ALA A 195 -3.10 -3.67 22.95
C ALA A 195 -3.26 -4.45 21.63
N LEU A 196 -3.68 -5.71 21.69
CA LEU A 196 -3.92 -6.53 20.49
C LEU A 196 -5.25 -6.21 19.79
N ALA A 197 -6.25 -5.76 20.54
CA ALA A 197 -7.59 -5.50 20.00
C ALA A 197 -7.68 -4.21 19.18
N SER A 198 -6.89 -3.19 19.52
CA SER A 198 -6.96 -1.87 18.90
C SER A 198 -5.63 -1.14 19.03
N GLU A 199 -5.27 -0.33 18.04
CA GLU A 199 -4.15 0.60 18.03
C GLU A 199 -4.54 2.00 18.54
N ALA A 200 -5.76 2.19 19.02
CA ALA A 200 -6.19 3.46 19.62
C ALA A 200 -5.29 3.88 20.81
N PRO A 201 -5.28 5.17 21.19
CA PRO A 201 -4.57 5.61 22.39
C PRO A 201 -5.02 4.87 23.66
N PHE A 202 -4.11 4.64 24.60
CA PHE A 202 -4.42 3.91 25.84
C PHE A 202 -5.56 4.55 26.66
N TYR A 203 -5.73 5.88 26.60
CA TYR A 203 -6.84 6.55 27.28
C TYR A 203 -8.21 6.22 26.68
N ALA A 204 -8.27 5.91 25.38
CA ALA A 204 -9.51 5.61 24.66
C ALA A 204 -9.94 4.14 24.80
N LYS A 205 -9.04 3.24 25.21
CA LYS A 205 -9.29 1.80 25.44
C LYS A 205 -9.93 1.52 26.80
N ARG A 206 -10.93 2.33 27.18
CA ARG A 206 -11.64 2.21 28.46
C ARG A 206 -13.12 2.46 28.27
N LYS A 207 -13.94 1.73 29.01
CA LYS A 207 -15.40 1.87 28.96
C LYS A 207 -15.85 3.31 29.28
N ASP A 208 -15.28 3.92 30.31
CA ASP A 208 -15.60 5.28 30.73
C ASP A 208 -15.38 6.32 29.62
N TYR A 209 -14.37 6.12 28.77
CA TYR A 209 -14.12 6.99 27.62
C TYR A 209 -15.19 6.80 26.56
N VAL A 210 -15.49 5.54 26.21
CA VAL A 210 -16.49 5.19 25.20
C VAL A 210 -17.86 5.75 25.59
N ASP A 211 -18.28 5.56 26.83
CA ASP A 211 -19.59 6.00 27.32
C ASP A 211 -19.73 7.54 27.35
N ARG A 212 -18.61 8.28 27.46
CA ARG A 212 -18.63 9.75 27.59
C ARG A 212 -18.40 10.48 26.27
N GLU A 213 -17.47 10.00 25.44
CA GLU A 213 -16.97 10.71 24.27
C GLU A 213 -17.58 10.22 22.94
N VAL A 214 -18.00 8.95 22.85
CA VAL A 214 -18.60 8.40 21.62
C VAL A 214 -20.06 8.80 21.54
N LYS A 215 -20.41 9.70 20.62
CA LYS A 215 -21.77 10.20 20.42
C LYS A 215 -22.44 9.62 19.19
N ASP A 216 -21.63 9.32 18.17
CA ASP A 216 -22.06 8.69 16.94
C ASP A 216 -21.13 7.52 16.55
N PRO A 217 -21.54 6.65 15.60
CA PRO A 217 -20.73 5.50 15.22
C PRO A 217 -19.34 5.85 14.67
N THR A 218 -19.16 7.05 14.10
CA THR A 218 -17.85 7.45 13.56
C THR A 218 -16.86 7.83 14.66
N ASP A 219 -17.34 8.21 15.85
CA ASP A 219 -16.50 8.53 17.02
C ASP A 219 -15.82 7.28 17.64
N PHE A 220 -16.17 6.07 17.20
CA PHE A 220 -15.47 4.84 17.63
C PHE A 220 -14.04 4.74 17.10
N ILE A 221 -13.67 5.54 16.10
CA ILE A 221 -12.31 5.55 15.57
C ILE A 221 -11.52 6.66 16.25
N VAL A 222 -10.52 6.29 17.04
CA VAL A 222 -9.73 7.25 17.83
C VAL A 222 -8.25 7.13 17.50
N TYR A 223 -7.68 8.18 16.92
CA TYR A 223 -6.27 8.21 16.53
C TYR A 223 -5.39 8.84 17.62
N ASP A 224 -4.17 8.31 17.76
CA ASP A 224 -3.04 9.11 18.22
C ASP A 224 -2.37 9.73 16.98
N HIS A 225 -2.50 11.05 16.79
CA HIS A 225 -1.96 11.71 15.59
C HIS A 225 -0.44 11.52 15.43
N THR A 226 0.31 11.44 16.54
CA THR A 226 1.77 11.30 16.48
C THR A 226 2.15 9.89 16.03
N GLU A 227 1.51 8.89 16.61
CA GLU A 227 1.72 7.48 16.23
C GLU A 227 1.25 7.22 14.79
N LEU A 228 0.12 7.83 14.41
CA LEU A 228 -0.42 7.76 13.06
C LEU A 228 0.58 8.28 12.03
N GLU A 229 1.14 9.47 12.25
CA GLU A 229 2.12 10.06 11.35
C GLU A 229 3.39 9.21 11.23
N GLN A 230 3.89 8.65 12.34
CA GLN A 230 5.02 7.73 12.31
C GLN A 230 4.70 6.46 11.50
N LYS A 231 3.49 5.92 11.64
CA LYS A 231 3.04 4.75 10.88
C LYS A 231 2.95 5.04 9.38
N LEU A 232 2.37 6.18 9.01
CA LEU A 232 2.28 6.63 7.62
C LEU A 232 3.67 6.74 6.98
N LEU A 233 4.61 7.39 7.67
CA LEU A 233 6.01 7.50 7.21
C LEU A 233 6.67 6.13 7.04
N THR A 234 6.45 5.21 7.98
CA THR A 234 7.02 3.85 7.92
C THR A 234 6.48 3.03 6.73
N GLN A 235 5.23 3.32 6.33
CA GLN A 235 4.59 2.76 5.15
C GLN A 235 4.95 3.49 3.84
N GLY A 236 5.75 4.56 3.90
CA GLY A 236 6.13 5.35 2.73
C GLY A 236 5.00 6.22 2.18
N ILE A 237 4.01 6.55 3.02
CA ILE A 237 2.86 7.39 2.66
C ILE A 237 3.18 8.85 2.99
N ASP A 238 2.92 9.75 2.04
CA ASP A 238 2.97 11.19 2.31
C ASP A 238 1.84 11.59 3.28
N THR A 239 2.23 12.12 4.44
CA THR A 239 1.28 12.47 5.51
C THR A 239 0.32 13.57 5.08
N THR A 240 0.78 14.52 4.26
CA THR A 240 -0.08 15.60 3.74
C THR A 240 -1.19 15.03 2.85
N THR A 241 -0.84 14.11 1.96
CA THR A 241 -1.78 13.42 1.06
C THR A 241 -2.81 12.62 1.85
N PHE A 242 -2.38 11.85 2.86
CA PHE A 242 -3.31 11.14 3.74
C PHE A 242 -4.30 12.11 4.42
N TRP A 243 -3.79 13.17 5.05
CA TRP A 243 -4.64 14.15 5.73
C TRP A 243 -5.55 14.93 4.78
N ASN A 244 -5.15 15.14 3.53
CA ASN A 244 -6.02 15.75 2.52
C ASN A 244 -7.19 14.82 2.18
N VAL A 245 -6.92 13.53 1.92
CA VAL A 245 -7.98 12.54 1.68
C VAL A 245 -8.91 12.48 2.89
N TRP A 246 -8.36 12.35 4.10
CA TRP A 246 -9.13 12.30 5.35
C TRP A 246 -10.03 13.53 5.55
N ARG A 247 -9.52 14.75 5.30
CA ARG A 247 -10.26 16.01 5.49
C ARG A 247 -11.35 16.25 4.44
N LEU A 248 -11.09 15.83 3.20
CA LEU A 248 -11.96 16.12 2.05
C LEU A 248 -13.01 15.03 1.80
N THR A 249 -12.96 13.91 2.53
CA THR A 249 -13.94 12.83 2.43
C THR A 249 -14.78 12.72 3.71
N PRO A 250 -16.06 12.29 3.60
CA PRO A 250 -16.91 12.12 4.77
C PRO A 250 -16.35 11.04 5.68
N GLU A 251 -16.61 11.14 6.98
CA GLU A 251 -16.29 10.05 7.91
C GLU A 251 -17.18 8.82 7.62
N VAL A 252 -16.63 7.63 7.78
CA VAL A 252 -17.36 6.37 7.62
C VAL A 252 -17.01 5.44 8.78
N TYR A 253 -17.95 4.57 9.11
CA TYR A 253 -17.75 3.52 10.09
C TYR A 253 -18.39 2.22 9.59
N ARG A 254 -17.82 1.08 9.97
CA ARG A 254 -18.36 -0.23 9.61
C ARG A 254 -18.60 -1.07 10.85
N PHE A 255 -19.84 -1.49 11.03
CA PHE A 255 -20.21 -2.44 12.08
C PHE A 255 -19.74 -3.87 11.76
N LYS A 256 -19.73 -4.73 12.79
CA LYS A 256 -19.32 -6.14 12.66
C LYS A 256 -20.22 -6.95 11.72
N ASP A 257 -21.47 -6.54 11.54
CA ASP A 257 -22.43 -7.11 10.57
C ASP A 257 -22.18 -6.65 9.12
N LYS A 258 -21.10 -5.89 8.89
CA LYS A 258 -20.68 -5.29 7.62
C LYS A 258 -21.53 -4.11 7.15
N THR A 259 -22.45 -3.61 7.96
CA THR A 259 -23.23 -2.40 7.65
C THR A 259 -22.35 -1.14 7.72
N TRP A 260 -22.44 -0.30 6.69
CA TRP A 260 -21.71 0.96 6.61
C TRP A 260 -22.55 2.14 7.12
N VAL A 261 -21.93 2.98 7.94
CA VAL A 261 -22.43 4.30 8.33
C VAL A 261 -21.58 5.34 7.62
N VAL A 262 -22.23 6.35 7.04
CA VAL A 262 -21.56 7.49 6.42
C VAL A 262 -22.05 8.76 7.10
N LYS A 263 -21.11 9.58 7.59
CA LYS A 263 -21.40 10.88 8.16
C LYS A 263 -21.63 11.88 7.03
N HIS A 264 -22.88 12.25 6.81
CA HIS A 264 -23.27 13.16 5.73
C HIS A 264 -23.00 14.63 6.06
N GLU A 265 -21.72 15.00 6.10
CA GLU A 265 -21.31 16.39 6.33
C GLU A 265 -21.53 17.23 5.07
N PHE A 266 -22.47 18.17 5.12
CA PHE A 266 -22.85 19.00 3.96
C PHE A 266 -21.68 19.70 3.26
N ARG A 267 -20.65 20.11 4.01
CA ARG A 267 -19.47 20.77 3.46
C ARG A 267 -18.58 19.83 2.65
N LYS A 268 -18.43 18.57 3.11
CA LYS A 268 -17.59 17.58 2.43
C LYS A 268 -18.32 16.92 1.26
N LEU A 269 -19.66 16.91 1.29
CA LEU A 269 -20.51 16.38 0.22
C LEU A 269 -21.06 17.44 -0.74
N ASP A 270 -20.57 18.67 -0.64
CA ASP A 270 -20.90 19.74 -1.58
C ASP A 270 -20.35 19.40 -2.99
N SER A 271 -21.25 19.37 -3.98
CA SER A 271 -20.89 18.93 -5.34
C SER A 271 -19.82 19.80 -5.99
N LYS A 272 -19.78 21.11 -5.69
CA LYS A 272 -18.77 22.01 -6.26
C LYS A 272 -17.39 21.71 -5.69
N THR A 273 -17.30 21.50 -4.38
CA THR A 273 -16.06 21.11 -3.69
C THR A 273 -15.58 19.75 -4.15
N LEU A 274 -16.47 18.76 -4.21
CA LEU A 274 -16.12 17.40 -4.59
C LEU A 274 -15.64 17.32 -6.03
N ASN A 275 -16.36 17.89 -7.00
CA ASN A 275 -15.98 17.84 -8.41
C ASN A 275 -14.61 18.47 -8.67
N ALA A 276 -14.23 19.49 -7.90
CA ALA A 276 -12.91 20.12 -8.03
C ALA A 276 -11.75 19.25 -7.50
N ASN A 277 -12.03 18.27 -6.63
CA ASN A 277 -11.01 17.50 -5.91
C ASN A 277 -11.10 15.98 -6.16
N ILE A 278 -12.13 15.48 -6.84
CA ILE A 278 -12.43 14.05 -6.84
C ILE A 278 -11.38 13.20 -7.54
N GLU A 279 -10.80 13.69 -8.64
CA GLU A 279 -9.70 13.01 -9.33
C GLU A 279 -8.47 12.90 -8.43
N TYR A 280 -8.12 13.99 -7.74
CA TYR A 280 -7.05 14.00 -6.75
C TYR A 280 -7.33 13.00 -5.63
N LEU A 281 -8.53 13.02 -5.05
CA LEU A 281 -8.94 12.12 -3.97
C LEU A 281 -8.82 10.66 -4.36
N PHE A 282 -9.31 10.31 -5.55
CA PHE A 282 -9.25 8.97 -6.08
C PHE A 282 -7.80 8.49 -6.25
N ASN A 283 -6.98 9.27 -6.98
CA ASN A 283 -5.59 8.91 -7.24
C ASN A 283 -4.76 8.82 -5.95
N ALA A 284 -4.92 9.80 -5.04
CA ALA A 284 -4.26 9.81 -3.75
C ALA A 284 -4.62 8.57 -2.91
N THR A 285 -5.89 8.18 -2.89
CA THR A 285 -6.36 7.01 -2.12
C THR A 285 -5.77 5.71 -2.67
N VAL A 286 -5.76 5.58 -3.99
CA VAL A 286 -5.18 4.43 -4.68
C VAL A 286 -3.68 4.31 -4.39
N ASP A 287 -2.95 5.43 -4.39
CA ASP A 287 -1.52 5.47 -4.07
C ASP A 287 -1.23 5.10 -2.60
N ILE A 288 -2.03 5.61 -1.66
CA ILE A 288 -1.94 5.27 -0.24
C ILE A 288 -2.10 3.76 -0.05
N ILE A 289 -3.15 3.17 -0.63
CA ILE A 289 -3.44 1.74 -0.45
C ILE A 289 -2.37 0.86 -1.11
N LEU A 290 -1.86 1.27 -2.27
CA LEU A 290 -0.74 0.57 -2.90
C LEU A 290 0.50 0.57 -2.00
N ALA A 291 0.82 1.71 -1.37
CA ALA A 291 1.96 1.80 -0.45
C ALA A 291 1.80 0.85 0.75
N ILE A 292 0.59 0.78 1.33
CA ILE A 292 0.25 -0.16 2.42
C ILE A 292 0.50 -1.61 1.98
N HIS A 293 -0.08 -2.03 0.84
CA HIS A 293 0.05 -3.40 0.34
C HIS A 293 1.50 -3.77 0.00
N SER A 294 2.22 -2.87 -0.69
CA SER A 294 3.63 -3.07 -1.04
C SER A 294 4.51 -3.23 0.22
N LYS A 295 4.26 -2.44 1.27
CA LYS A 295 4.95 -2.58 2.56
C LYS A 295 4.62 -3.90 3.25
N ARG A 296 3.35 -4.31 3.24
CA ARG A 296 2.90 -5.58 3.82
C ARG A 296 3.59 -6.77 3.14
N GLN A 297 3.67 -6.78 1.82
CA GLN A 297 4.34 -7.84 1.04
C GLN A 297 5.86 -7.87 1.20
N SER A 298 6.49 -6.72 1.41
CA SER A 298 7.94 -6.65 1.66
C SER A 298 8.33 -6.99 3.11
N THR A 299 7.38 -6.93 4.05
CA THR A 299 7.60 -7.27 5.45
C THR A 299 7.67 -8.78 5.61
N ARG A 300 8.85 -9.30 5.90
CA ARG A 300 9.05 -10.71 6.23
C ARG A 300 8.78 -10.92 7.71
N GLN A 301 7.75 -11.71 8.04
CA GLN A 301 7.51 -12.18 9.40
C GLN A 301 7.94 -13.64 9.50
N LEU A 302 8.55 -14.01 10.63
CA LEU A 302 8.72 -15.42 10.98
C LEU A 302 7.33 -16.00 11.21
N ALA A 303 7.05 -17.14 10.57
CA ALA A 303 5.81 -17.87 10.86
C ALA A 303 5.78 -18.17 12.35
N PHE A 304 4.68 -17.83 13.03
CA PHE A 304 4.44 -18.21 14.42
C PHE A 304 4.03 -19.69 14.44
N ASP A 305 4.94 -20.57 14.05
CA ASP A 305 4.85 -21.99 14.34
C ASP A 305 5.55 -22.21 15.68
N ALA A 306 4.76 -22.49 16.70
CA ALA A 306 5.24 -22.94 17.99
C ALA A 306 5.73 -24.39 17.85
N PRO A 307 7.05 -24.67 17.80
CA PRO A 307 7.51 -26.05 17.78
C PRO A 307 6.98 -26.78 19.02
N THR A 308 6.31 -27.92 18.77
CA THR A 308 5.82 -28.81 19.82
C THR A 308 6.89 -29.83 20.14
N PHE A 309 7.18 -30.02 21.43
CA PHE A 309 8.18 -30.97 21.92
C PHE A 309 7.51 -32.06 22.75
N GLU A 310 7.94 -33.30 22.56
CA GLU A 310 7.50 -34.42 23.38
C GLU A 310 8.29 -34.49 24.69
N LEU A 311 7.57 -34.61 25.80
CA LEU A 311 8.16 -34.82 27.11
C LEU A 311 8.52 -36.30 27.29
N LYS A 312 9.78 -36.58 27.65
CA LYS A 312 10.24 -37.95 27.96
C LYS A 312 9.79 -38.45 29.33
N GLU A 313 9.50 -37.53 30.23
CA GLU A 313 9.18 -37.79 31.62
C GLU A 313 7.90 -37.03 31.98
N GLN A 314 7.10 -37.61 32.88
CA GLN A 314 5.94 -36.92 33.43
C GLN A 314 6.37 -35.98 34.56
N GLN A 315 5.59 -34.91 34.80
CA GLN A 315 5.83 -33.95 35.88
C GLN A 315 7.21 -33.26 35.82
N VAL A 316 7.66 -32.92 34.60
CA VAL A 316 8.86 -32.11 34.38
C VAL A 316 8.77 -30.78 35.14
N ARG A 317 9.84 -30.44 35.85
CA ARG A 317 9.97 -29.21 36.65
C ARG A 317 10.14 -28.00 35.74
N VAL A 318 9.36 -26.97 36.00
CA VAL A 318 9.47 -25.66 35.34
C VAL A 318 10.18 -24.70 36.29
N TYR A 319 11.32 -24.19 35.86
CA TYR A 319 12.20 -23.33 36.64
C TYR A 319 11.94 -21.85 36.31
N GLU A 320 12.08 -20.97 37.31
CA GLU A 320 11.95 -19.50 37.13
C GLU A 320 13.08 -18.92 36.25
N LYS A 321 14.23 -19.60 36.23
CA LYS A 321 15.42 -19.22 35.48
C LYS A 321 15.99 -20.48 34.83
N ALA A 322 16.73 -20.32 33.74
CA ALA A 322 17.48 -21.40 33.12
C ALA A 322 18.70 -21.81 33.99
N ASP A 323 18.43 -22.39 35.15
CA ASP A 323 19.42 -22.83 36.16
C ASP A 323 18.75 -23.92 37.04
N THR A 324 19.42 -25.05 37.25
CA THR A 324 18.87 -26.18 38.05
C THR A 324 18.64 -25.83 39.50
N ASP A 325 19.38 -24.85 40.03
CA ASP A 325 19.23 -24.36 41.40
C ASP A 325 18.15 -23.27 41.51
N SER A 326 17.51 -22.91 40.39
CA SER A 326 16.46 -21.93 40.37
C SER A 326 15.20 -22.44 41.05
N ARG A 327 14.38 -21.51 41.55
CA ARG A 327 13.09 -21.81 42.14
C ARG A 327 12.20 -22.50 41.10
N ILE A 328 11.60 -23.62 41.51
CA ILE A 328 10.57 -24.29 40.71
C ILE A 328 9.28 -23.48 40.82
N VAL A 329 8.81 -22.97 39.69
CA VAL A 329 7.57 -22.18 39.58
C VAL A 329 6.36 -23.04 39.25
N GLY A 330 6.59 -24.26 38.74
CA GLY A 330 5.53 -25.21 38.45
C GLY A 330 6.06 -26.59 38.07
N THR A 331 5.14 -27.53 37.91
CA THR A 331 5.41 -28.85 37.31
C THR A 331 4.37 -29.08 36.22
N THR A 332 4.76 -29.78 35.17
CA THR A 332 3.82 -30.13 34.10
C THR A 332 2.74 -31.09 34.64
N PRO A 333 1.45 -30.93 34.24
CA PRO A 333 0.38 -31.82 34.69
C PRO A 333 0.62 -33.28 34.28
N GLU A 334 0.05 -34.20 35.05
CA GLU A 334 0.11 -35.63 34.75
C GLU A 334 -0.65 -35.93 33.45
N GLY A 335 -0.03 -36.70 32.54
CA GLY A 335 -0.60 -37.03 31.22
C GLY A 335 -0.27 -36.05 30.09
N VAL A 336 0.40 -34.92 30.37
CA VAL A 336 0.90 -34.03 29.31
C VAL A 336 2.12 -34.67 28.64
N VAL A 337 1.98 -35.00 27.36
CA VAL A 337 3.02 -35.64 26.54
C VAL A 337 3.69 -34.68 25.56
N GLN A 338 3.08 -33.52 25.32
CA GLN A 338 3.54 -32.52 24.36
C GLN A 338 3.46 -31.11 24.93
N MET A 339 4.47 -30.29 24.66
CA MET A 339 4.52 -28.89 25.08
C MET A 339 4.91 -27.98 23.93
N GLN A 340 4.29 -26.81 23.87
CA GLN A 340 4.72 -25.74 22.97
C GLN A 340 5.86 -24.94 23.62
N CYS A 341 6.94 -24.76 22.86
CA CYS A 341 8.08 -23.96 23.25
C CYS A 341 8.36 -22.89 22.18
N ASP A 342 8.97 -21.76 22.55
CA ASP A 342 9.32 -20.67 21.63
C ASP A 342 10.83 -20.55 21.42
N TYR A 343 11.64 -20.85 22.44
CA TYR A 343 13.09 -20.85 22.31
C TYR A 343 13.78 -21.85 23.25
N ARG A 344 15.03 -22.18 22.90
CA ARG A 344 15.97 -22.94 23.73
C ARG A 344 17.20 -22.09 24.01
N VAL A 345 17.62 -22.03 25.27
CA VAL A 345 18.81 -21.28 25.70
C VAL A 345 19.74 -22.18 26.51
N ALA A 346 21.04 -21.89 26.52
CA ALA A 346 21.95 -22.53 27.46
C ALA A 346 21.66 -22.04 28.88
N GLY A 347 21.75 -22.93 29.84
CA GLY A 347 21.63 -22.60 31.25
C GLY A 347 22.70 -21.63 31.69
N LEU A 348 22.37 -20.79 32.66
CA LEU A 348 23.23 -19.71 33.15
C LEU A 348 24.57 -20.23 33.69
N ARG A 349 24.65 -21.52 34.05
CA ARG A 349 25.86 -22.17 34.56
C ARG A 349 26.47 -23.19 33.59
N GLY A 350 25.97 -23.26 32.36
CA GLY A 350 26.40 -24.27 31.38
C GLY A 350 25.93 -25.69 31.73
N ASP A 351 24.93 -25.81 32.59
CA ASP A 351 24.31 -27.03 33.11
C ASP A 351 23.40 -27.73 32.10
N GLY A 352 23.17 -27.12 30.94
CA GLY A 352 22.49 -27.75 29.81
C GLY A 352 21.54 -26.81 29.08
N PRO A 353 20.84 -27.29 28.05
CA PRO A 353 19.78 -26.55 27.39
C PRO A 353 18.52 -26.45 28.26
N TYR A 354 17.88 -25.29 28.24
CA TYR A 354 16.57 -25.01 28.82
C TYR A 354 15.61 -24.55 27.73
N TRP A 355 14.36 -24.95 27.82
CA TRP A 355 13.30 -24.58 26.88
C TRP A 355 12.29 -23.69 27.59
N HIS A 356 11.90 -22.60 26.93
CA HIS A 356 10.87 -21.71 27.44
C HIS A 356 9.49 -22.17 26.99
N VAL A 357 8.52 -22.14 27.90
CA VAL A 357 7.17 -22.69 27.76
C VAL A 357 6.15 -21.63 28.19
N TYR A 358 5.10 -21.40 27.40
CA TYR A 358 4.15 -20.28 27.61
C TYR A 358 2.68 -20.69 27.79
N CYS A 359 2.34 -21.98 27.81
CA CYS A 359 0.98 -22.42 28.17
C CYS A 359 0.97 -23.74 28.95
N PHE A 360 0.20 -23.74 30.05
CA PHE A 360 -0.39 -24.94 30.63
C PHE A 360 -1.80 -25.03 30.08
N GLU A 361 -2.07 -25.88 29.09
CA GLU A 361 -3.46 -26.27 28.85
C GLU A 361 -3.93 -27.06 30.08
N GLN A 362 -4.77 -26.43 30.90
CA GLN A 362 -5.66 -27.16 31.79
C GLN A 362 -6.76 -27.76 30.90
N ASN A 363 -6.69 -29.06 30.65
CA ASN A 363 -7.86 -29.83 30.22
C ASN A 363 -8.89 -29.89 31.34
#